data_AF-A0A922VIH3-F1
#
_entry.id   AF-A0A922VIH3-F1
#
_cell.length_a   1.000
_cell.length_b   1.000
_cell.length_c   1.000
_cell.angle_alpha   90.00
_cell.angle_beta   90.00
_cell.angle_gamma   90.00
#
_symmetry.space_group_name_H-M   'P 1'
#
loop_
_entity.id
_entity.type
_entity.pdbx_description
1 polymer ?
#
loop_
_entity_poly.entity_id
_entity_poly.type
_entity_poly.pdbx_seq_one_letter_code
_entity_poly.pdbx_strand_id
1 'polypeptide(L)'
;MKAAGLIAMTIATATAAVALAQSPDDLTVEPGRDVPATIEGQSVMLRVLSAGPDRLVLNAQTAARLGLKPAVLVGRANLNVAGRREFEGRNRPADFVIGGIKHNERVLWFPAAPAQPADGTIGPWALRHNRVTFAFGTPDPTAVRHDFPMFGTVDTGSVAGYREATFGMGVAFDLDDPSPYPRASAAAGAAIARVYGGSLSGPSWDVEILFGIMRPVRLLTLERPLVIGPLRFTKIAVRVRDRID
;
A
#
# COMPACT_ATOMS: atom_id res chain seq x y z
N MET A 1 49.54 9.56 59.99
CA MET A 1 48.44 10.21 59.26
C MET A 1 48.00 9.28 58.13
N LYS A 2 46.74 8.84 58.13
CA LYS A 2 46.18 7.90 57.14
C LYS A 2 45.80 8.67 55.86
N ALA A 3 46.27 8.22 54.70
CA ALA A 3 45.79 8.67 53.40
C ALA A 3 44.68 7.71 52.93
N ALA A 4 43.51 8.27 52.65
CA ALA A 4 42.39 7.59 52.00
C ALA A 4 42.52 7.73 50.48
N GLY A 5 42.40 6.63 49.74
CA GLY A 5 42.38 6.60 48.28
C GLY A 5 41.07 6.01 47.78
N LEU A 6 40.30 6.84 47.08
CA LEU A 6 38.93 6.65 46.61
C LEU A 6 38.88 5.63 45.44
N ILE A 7 37.98 4.63 45.53
CA ILE A 7 37.65 3.74 44.40
C ILE A 7 36.51 4.39 43.62
N ALA A 8 36.79 4.83 42.39
CA ALA A 8 35.77 5.31 41.46
C ALA A 8 35.04 4.10 40.84
N MET A 9 33.75 3.97 41.14
CA MET A 9 32.88 2.93 40.59
C MET A 9 32.08 3.53 39.42
N THR A 10 32.44 3.17 38.20
CA THR A 10 31.78 3.63 36.98
C THR A 10 30.48 2.86 36.79
N ILE A 11 29.33 3.52 36.96
CA ILE A 11 28.02 2.94 36.68
C ILE A 11 27.75 3.12 35.18
N ALA A 12 27.83 2.04 34.41
CA ALA A 12 27.37 2.01 33.03
C ALA A 12 25.83 1.90 33.02
N THR A 13 25.13 2.98 32.71
CA THR A 13 23.68 2.95 32.46
C THR A 13 23.44 2.41 31.06
N ALA A 14 23.00 1.15 30.97
CA ALA A 14 22.48 0.58 29.74
C ALA A 14 21.07 1.13 29.49
N THR A 15 20.90 1.90 28.43
CA THR A 15 19.60 2.35 27.95
C THR A 15 18.91 1.17 27.26
N ALA A 16 17.99 0.50 27.97
CA ALA A 16 17.14 -0.51 27.37
C ALA A 16 16.13 0.18 26.44
N ALA A 17 16.25 -0.06 25.14
CA ALA A 17 15.21 0.30 24.18
C ALA A 17 13.95 -0.49 24.53
N VAL A 18 12.86 0.23 24.85
CA VAL A 18 11.55 -0.39 25.06
C VAL A 18 11.05 -0.86 23.70
N ALA A 19 11.25 -2.14 23.39
CA ALA A 19 10.52 -2.81 22.33
C ALA A 19 9.04 -2.80 22.75
N LEU A 20 8.19 -2.05 22.05
CA LEU A 20 6.75 -2.21 22.19
C LEU A 20 6.43 -3.67 21.84
N ALA A 21 6.00 -4.44 22.84
CA ALA A 21 5.60 -5.82 22.65
C ALA A 21 4.51 -5.87 21.57
N GLN A 22 4.81 -6.52 20.45
CA GLN A 22 3.82 -6.74 19.39
C GLN A 22 2.70 -7.59 19.98
N SER A 23 1.47 -7.09 19.92
CA SER A 23 0.31 -7.92 20.22
C SER A 23 0.29 -9.09 19.23
N PRO A 24 -0.04 -10.32 19.67
CA PRO A 24 -0.16 -11.46 18.76
C PRO A 24 -1.19 -11.25 17.65
N ASP A 25 -2.11 -10.30 17.83
CA ASP A 25 -3.14 -9.94 16.84
C ASP A 25 -2.75 -8.73 15.95
N ASP A 26 -1.56 -8.17 16.12
CA ASP A 26 -1.06 -7.06 15.31
C ASP A 26 -0.06 -7.56 14.27
N LEU A 27 -0.13 -7.01 13.06
CA LEU A 27 0.87 -7.25 12.02
C LEU A 27 1.73 -6.00 11.85
N THR A 28 3.04 -6.14 11.97
CA THR A 28 3.99 -5.09 11.53
C THR A 28 4.69 -5.57 10.27
N VAL A 29 4.69 -4.74 9.24
CA VAL A 29 5.38 -4.96 7.97
C VAL A 29 6.30 -3.78 7.67
N GLU A 30 7.40 -4.04 7.00
CA GLU A 30 8.25 -3.01 6.44
C GLU A 30 7.94 -2.89 4.93
N PRO A 31 7.84 -1.68 4.36
CA PRO A 31 7.74 -1.51 2.92
C PRO A 31 8.88 -2.24 2.20
N GLY A 32 8.60 -2.88 1.07
CA GLY A 32 9.59 -3.67 0.36
C GLY A 32 9.79 -5.10 0.88
N ARG A 33 9.20 -5.47 2.03
CA ARG A 33 9.39 -6.79 2.64
C ARG A 33 8.18 -7.69 2.46
N ASP A 34 8.48 -8.98 2.29
CA ASP A 34 7.47 -10.01 2.13
C ASP A 34 7.23 -10.72 3.47
N VAL A 35 5.97 -11.04 3.74
CA VAL A 35 5.55 -11.77 4.94
C VAL A 35 5.35 -13.25 4.62
N PRO A 36 5.80 -14.16 5.49
CA PRO A 36 5.50 -15.57 5.34
C PRO A 36 4.02 -15.84 5.58
N ALA A 37 3.46 -16.73 4.76
CA ALA A 37 2.08 -17.17 4.88
C ALA A 37 1.94 -18.63 4.45
N THR A 38 0.75 -19.19 4.68
CA THR A 38 0.36 -20.46 4.07
C THR A 38 -0.97 -20.31 3.35
N ILE A 39 -1.14 -21.00 2.23
CA ILE A 39 -2.40 -21.09 1.49
C ILE A 39 -2.66 -22.57 1.24
N GLU A 40 -3.81 -23.08 1.70
CA GLU A 40 -4.16 -24.50 1.63
C GLU A 40 -3.04 -25.40 2.20
N GLY A 41 -2.41 -24.93 3.29
CA GLY A 41 -1.30 -25.61 3.97
C GLY A 41 0.07 -25.49 3.31
N GLN A 42 0.18 -24.86 2.13
CA GLN A 42 1.46 -24.69 1.41
C GLN A 42 2.06 -23.31 1.66
N SER A 43 3.39 -23.26 1.87
CA SER A 43 4.10 -22.01 2.13
C SER A 43 4.13 -21.07 0.91
N VAL A 44 3.94 -19.78 1.18
CA VAL A 44 4.07 -18.68 0.23
C VAL A 44 4.67 -17.45 0.93
N MET A 45 5.21 -16.52 0.14
CA MET A 45 5.63 -15.20 0.60
C MET A 45 4.71 -14.14 -0.01
N LEU A 46 4.08 -13.29 0.81
CA LEU A 46 3.15 -12.27 0.33
C LEU A 46 3.69 -10.88 0.57
N ARG A 47 3.45 -9.94 -0.35
CA ARG A 47 3.65 -8.51 -0.08
C ARG A 47 2.37 -7.93 0.49
N VAL A 48 2.45 -7.30 1.66
CA VAL A 48 1.35 -6.47 2.17
C VAL A 48 1.50 -5.07 1.56
N LEU A 49 0.51 -4.62 0.80
CA LEU A 49 0.54 -3.31 0.14
C LEU A 49 -0.36 -2.32 0.86
N SER A 50 0.13 -1.12 1.17
CA SER A 50 -0.67 -0.06 1.81
C SER A 50 -1.62 0.65 0.84
N ALA A 51 -1.40 0.49 -0.47
CA ALA A 51 -2.29 0.93 -1.54
C ALA A 51 -2.43 -0.16 -2.60
N GLY A 52 -3.64 -0.28 -3.16
CA GLY A 52 -3.96 -1.31 -4.16
C GLY A 52 -5.24 -2.07 -3.78
N PRO A 53 -5.47 -3.23 -4.41
CA PRO A 53 -6.62 -4.05 -4.08
C PRO A 53 -6.51 -4.64 -2.68
N ASP A 54 -7.55 -4.48 -1.90
CA ASP A 54 -7.67 -5.10 -0.57
C ASP A 54 -8.20 -6.54 -0.64
N ARG A 55 -7.62 -7.35 -1.52
CA ARG A 55 -7.87 -8.80 -1.61
C ARG A 55 -6.55 -9.53 -1.76
N LEU A 56 -6.53 -10.81 -1.38
CA LEU A 56 -5.40 -11.68 -1.68
C LEU A 56 -5.38 -11.99 -3.18
N VAL A 57 -4.40 -11.41 -3.88
CA VAL A 57 -4.18 -11.62 -5.32
C VAL A 57 -2.86 -12.34 -5.51
N LEU A 58 -2.91 -13.54 -6.06
CA LEU A 58 -1.73 -14.35 -6.36
C LEU A 58 -1.24 -14.12 -7.79
N ASN A 59 0.06 -14.29 -7.95
CA ASN A 59 0.66 -14.50 -9.25
C ASN A 59 0.09 -15.76 -9.90
N ALA A 60 -0.09 -15.74 -11.22
CA ALA A 60 -0.64 -16.87 -11.95
C ALA A 60 0.22 -18.14 -11.80
N GLN A 61 1.55 -17.96 -11.75
CA GLN A 61 2.53 -19.02 -11.52
C GLN A 61 2.38 -19.62 -10.12
N THR A 62 2.16 -18.78 -9.11
CA THR A 62 1.90 -19.24 -7.73
C THR A 62 0.58 -20.00 -7.66
N ALA A 63 -0.50 -19.49 -8.23
CA ALA A 63 -1.79 -20.20 -8.26
C ALA A 63 -1.65 -21.58 -8.95
N ALA A 64 -0.88 -21.66 -10.04
CA ALA A 64 -0.58 -22.92 -10.72
C ALA A 64 0.28 -23.87 -9.86
N ARG A 65 1.33 -23.35 -9.21
CA ARG A 65 2.19 -24.11 -8.28
C ARG A 65 1.40 -24.73 -7.13
N LEU A 66 0.47 -23.96 -6.58
CA LEU A 66 -0.44 -24.40 -5.51
C LEU A 66 -1.55 -25.35 -6.00
N GLY A 67 -1.68 -25.55 -7.31
CA GLY A 67 -2.74 -26.39 -7.90
C GLY A 67 -4.14 -25.79 -7.77
N LEU A 68 -4.26 -24.47 -7.61
CA LEU A 68 -5.54 -23.80 -7.41
C LEU A 68 -6.37 -23.82 -8.71
N LYS A 69 -7.60 -24.30 -8.59
CA LYS A 69 -8.60 -24.27 -9.67
C LYS A 69 -9.66 -23.20 -9.38
N PRO A 70 -10.17 -22.50 -10.40
CA PRO A 70 -11.27 -21.56 -10.21
C PRO A 70 -12.50 -22.27 -9.63
N ALA A 71 -13.31 -21.57 -8.84
CA ALA A 71 -14.60 -22.12 -8.40
C ALA A 71 -15.50 -22.40 -9.61
N VAL A 72 -16.23 -23.53 -9.60
CA VAL A 72 -16.97 -24.01 -10.78
C VAL A 72 -18.03 -23.02 -11.28
N LEU A 73 -18.83 -22.44 -10.37
CA LEU A 73 -19.94 -21.55 -10.73
C LEU A 73 -19.59 -20.06 -10.69
N VAL A 74 -18.72 -19.67 -9.76
CA VAL A 74 -18.40 -18.26 -9.46
C VAL A 74 -16.90 -17.97 -9.56
N GLY A 75 -16.18 -18.76 -10.34
CA GLY A 75 -14.71 -18.68 -10.42
C GLY A 75 -14.18 -17.61 -11.36
N ARG A 76 -15.04 -16.85 -12.06
CA ARG A 76 -14.63 -15.72 -12.90
C ARG A 76 -14.46 -14.47 -12.06
N ALA A 77 -13.42 -13.70 -12.36
CA ALA A 77 -13.21 -12.35 -11.83
C ALA A 77 -12.85 -11.43 -13.01
N ASN A 78 -13.05 -10.12 -12.86
CA ASN A 78 -12.58 -9.14 -13.83
C ASN A 78 -11.87 -8.02 -13.08
N LEU A 79 -10.70 -7.62 -13.58
CA LEU A 79 -10.11 -6.36 -13.19
C LEU A 79 -10.57 -5.30 -14.17
N ASN A 80 -11.36 -4.35 -13.67
CA ASN A 80 -11.82 -3.20 -14.44
C ASN A 80 -11.12 -1.94 -13.92
N VAL A 81 -10.51 -1.18 -14.82
CA VAL A 81 -9.85 0.09 -14.49
C VAL A 81 -10.41 1.17 -15.39
N ALA A 82 -10.93 2.24 -14.77
CA ALA A 82 -11.56 3.36 -15.48
C ALA A 82 -12.63 2.91 -16.51
N GLY A 83 -13.46 1.93 -16.15
CA GLY A 83 -14.55 1.41 -16.99
C GLY A 83 -14.12 0.44 -18.10
N ARG A 84 -12.81 0.16 -18.24
CA ARG A 84 -12.29 -0.82 -19.20
C ARG A 84 -11.93 -2.10 -18.46
N ARG A 85 -12.27 -3.25 -19.05
CA ARG A 85 -11.81 -4.55 -18.56
C ARG A 85 -10.36 -4.74 -19.02
N GLU A 86 -9.44 -4.73 -18.06
CA GLU A 86 -8.00 -4.86 -18.32
C GLU A 86 -7.58 -6.32 -18.27
N PHE A 87 -8.05 -7.07 -17.28
CA PHE A 87 -7.75 -8.51 -17.15
C PHE A 87 -8.99 -9.33 -16.82
N GLU A 88 -9.11 -10.48 -17.49
CA GLU A 88 -9.96 -11.58 -17.02
C GLU A 88 -9.20 -12.36 -15.94
N GLY A 89 -9.88 -12.60 -14.83
CA GLY A 89 -9.35 -13.26 -13.66
C GLY A 89 -10.06 -14.55 -13.33
N ARG A 90 -9.43 -15.27 -12.40
CA ARG A 90 -9.93 -16.47 -11.77
C ARG A 90 -9.91 -16.28 -10.26
N ASN A 91 -10.82 -16.96 -9.57
CA ASN A 91 -10.88 -16.89 -8.12
C ASN A 91 -11.60 -18.08 -7.49
N ARG A 92 -11.31 -18.33 -6.21
CA ARG A 92 -12.00 -19.31 -5.36
C ARG A 92 -11.88 -18.92 -3.88
N PRO A 93 -12.78 -19.38 -3.00
CA PRO A 93 -12.50 -19.43 -1.57
C PRO A 93 -11.27 -20.29 -1.29
N ALA A 94 -10.40 -19.87 -0.39
CA ALA A 94 -9.28 -20.67 0.08
C ALA A 94 -8.98 -20.38 1.54
N ASP A 95 -8.45 -21.38 2.24
CA ASP A 95 -7.90 -21.20 3.57
C ASP A 95 -6.48 -20.66 3.48
N PHE A 96 -6.17 -19.62 4.26
CA PHE A 96 -4.81 -19.11 4.37
C PHE A 96 -4.50 -18.59 5.77
N VAL A 97 -3.21 -18.56 6.10
CA VAL A 97 -2.69 -18.09 7.39
C VAL A 97 -1.62 -17.04 7.15
N ILE A 98 -1.78 -15.87 7.76
CA ILE A 98 -0.82 -14.76 7.70
C ILE A 98 -0.62 -14.27 9.14
N GLY A 99 0.63 -14.16 9.60
CA GLY A 99 0.91 -13.73 10.97
C GLY A 99 0.30 -14.63 12.05
N GLY A 100 0.06 -15.92 11.74
CA GLY A 100 -0.62 -16.85 12.64
C GLY A 100 -2.16 -16.76 12.65
N ILE A 101 -2.74 -15.75 11.99
CA ILE A 101 -4.20 -15.57 11.92
C ILE A 101 -4.76 -16.33 10.71
N LYS A 102 -5.82 -17.10 10.94
CA LYS A 102 -6.53 -17.88 9.90
C LYS A 102 -7.56 -17.03 9.15
N HIS A 103 -7.63 -17.27 7.86
CA HIS A 103 -8.59 -16.67 6.93
C HIS A 103 -9.27 -17.75 6.09
N ASN A 104 -10.52 -17.49 5.73
CA ASN A 104 -11.25 -18.22 4.70
C ASN A 104 -11.92 -17.17 3.82
N GLU A 105 -11.24 -16.76 2.76
CA GLU A 105 -11.67 -15.67 1.88
C GLU A 105 -11.37 -16.02 0.42
N ARG A 106 -11.83 -15.18 -0.50
CA ARG A 106 -11.54 -15.38 -1.92
C ARG A 106 -10.11 -14.98 -2.25
N VAL A 107 -9.40 -15.91 -2.87
CA VAL A 107 -8.12 -15.68 -3.53
C VAL A 107 -8.36 -15.48 -5.01
N LEU A 108 -7.71 -14.47 -5.59
CA LEU A 108 -7.82 -14.09 -6.99
C LEU A 108 -6.47 -14.25 -7.69
N TRP A 109 -6.51 -14.48 -8.99
CA TRP A 109 -5.33 -14.39 -9.85
C TRP A 109 -5.75 -14.02 -11.26
N PHE A 110 -4.86 -13.35 -11.98
CA PHE A 110 -5.10 -12.84 -13.32
C PHE A 110 -4.05 -13.44 -14.27
N PRO A 111 -4.39 -14.48 -15.07
CA PRO A 111 -3.41 -15.21 -15.87
C PRO A 111 -2.59 -14.34 -16.86
N ALA A 112 -3.20 -13.24 -17.35
CA ALA A 112 -2.57 -12.34 -18.30
C ALA A 112 -1.95 -11.08 -17.64
N ALA A 113 -2.09 -10.92 -16.32
CA ALA A 113 -1.49 -9.79 -15.63
C ALA A 113 0.01 -10.04 -15.39
N PRO A 114 0.84 -8.98 -15.41
CA PRO A 114 2.22 -9.06 -14.94
C PRO A 114 2.32 -9.56 -13.50
N ALA A 115 3.41 -10.28 -13.21
CA ALA A 115 3.70 -10.75 -11.87
C ALA A 115 3.82 -9.57 -10.90
N GLN A 116 3.15 -9.69 -9.78
CA GLN A 116 3.25 -8.83 -8.62
C GLN A 116 4.45 -9.27 -7.74
N PRO A 117 4.88 -8.42 -6.78
CA PRO A 117 5.90 -8.81 -5.82
C PRO A 117 5.58 -10.14 -5.12
N ALA A 118 6.65 -10.89 -4.78
CA ALA A 118 6.59 -12.17 -4.08
C ALA A 118 5.72 -13.23 -4.79
N ASP A 119 4.96 -14.03 -4.04
CA ASP A 119 3.96 -14.97 -4.58
C ASP A 119 2.60 -14.30 -4.87
N GLY A 120 2.42 -13.06 -4.40
CA GLY A 120 1.17 -12.34 -4.47
C GLY A 120 1.11 -11.19 -3.47
N THR A 121 0.03 -10.43 -3.55
CA THR A 121 -0.19 -9.24 -2.74
C THR A 121 -1.48 -9.33 -1.93
N ILE A 122 -1.53 -8.60 -0.82
CA ILE A 122 -2.73 -8.45 0.00
C ILE A 122 -2.77 -7.04 0.59
N GLY A 123 -3.95 -6.43 0.65
CA GLY A 123 -4.16 -5.13 1.28
C GLY A 123 -4.71 -5.22 2.73
N PRO A 124 -4.63 -4.14 3.50
CA PRO A 124 -5.08 -4.04 4.89
C PRO A 124 -6.50 -4.54 5.16
N TRP A 125 -7.50 -4.25 4.31
CA TRP A 125 -8.89 -4.68 4.62
C TRP A 125 -9.10 -6.20 4.48
N ALA A 126 -8.20 -6.93 3.82
CA ALA A 126 -8.23 -8.39 3.77
C ALA A 126 -7.51 -9.05 4.95
N LEU A 127 -6.78 -8.27 5.76
CA LEU A 127 -6.10 -8.74 6.96
C LEU A 127 -7.04 -8.67 8.17
N ARG A 128 -7.06 -9.73 8.99
CA ARG A 128 -7.92 -9.84 10.18
C ARG A 128 -7.21 -9.41 11.47
N HIS A 129 -6.03 -8.81 11.32
CA HIS A 129 -5.25 -8.27 12.43
C HIS A 129 -5.98 -7.04 13.02
N ASN A 130 -5.89 -6.85 14.33
CA ASN A 130 -6.47 -5.69 15.00
C ASN A 130 -5.79 -4.39 14.56
N ARG A 131 -4.50 -4.48 14.22
CA ARG A 131 -3.71 -3.40 13.66
C ARG A 131 -2.73 -3.93 12.63
N VAL A 132 -2.66 -3.27 11.48
CA VAL A 132 -1.59 -3.45 10.49
C VAL A 132 -0.73 -2.19 10.51
N THR A 133 0.54 -2.34 10.85
CA THR A 133 1.51 -1.25 10.95
C THR A 133 2.53 -1.38 9.83
N PHE A 134 2.66 -0.35 9.00
CA PHE A 134 3.75 -0.23 8.04
C PHE A 134 4.87 0.58 8.69
N ALA A 135 5.91 -0.10 9.16
CA ALA A 135 7.06 0.52 9.79
C ALA A 135 8.03 1.04 8.73
N PHE A 136 8.25 2.36 8.72
CA PHE A 136 9.20 3.01 7.82
C PHE A 136 10.20 3.86 8.61
N GLY A 137 11.48 3.64 8.35
CA GLY A 137 12.57 4.31 9.06
C GLY A 137 12.77 3.83 10.50
N THR A 138 13.72 4.45 11.20
CA THR A 138 13.92 4.20 12.63
C THR A 138 12.93 5.04 13.44
N PRO A 139 12.27 4.49 14.47
CA PRO A 139 11.42 5.27 15.36
C PRO A 139 12.17 6.47 15.93
N ASP A 140 11.65 7.67 15.67
CA ASP A 140 12.19 8.92 16.21
C ASP A 140 11.30 9.35 17.38
N PRO A 141 11.84 9.50 18.62
CA PRO A 141 11.07 9.91 19.78
C PRO A 141 10.52 11.35 19.66
N THR A 142 11.02 12.14 18.70
CA THR A 142 10.51 13.48 18.38
C THR A 142 9.43 13.46 17.29
N ALA A 143 9.11 12.29 16.72
CA ALA A 143 8.09 12.17 15.69
C ALA A 143 6.70 12.56 16.21
N VAL A 144 5.98 13.33 15.41
CA VAL A 144 4.58 13.69 15.68
C VAL A 144 3.66 12.68 15.03
N ARG A 145 2.74 12.13 15.82
CA ARG A 145 1.72 11.21 15.32
C ARG A 145 0.64 11.97 14.55
N HIS A 146 0.31 11.49 13.36
CA HIS A 146 -0.83 11.94 12.56
C HIS A 146 -1.74 10.75 12.25
N ASP A 147 -3.02 10.88 12.58
CA ASP A 147 -4.02 9.86 12.30
C ASP A 147 -4.91 10.30 11.13
N PHE A 148 -4.96 9.47 10.09
CA PHE A 148 -5.84 9.66 8.94
C PHE A 148 -6.94 8.60 8.97
N PRO A 149 -8.21 8.97 9.23
CA PRO A 149 -9.31 8.02 9.17
C PRO A 149 -9.43 7.44 7.76
N MET A 150 -9.28 6.12 7.66
CA MET A 150 -9.42 5.39 6.40
C MET A 150 -10.83 4.81 6.29
N PHE A 151 -11.35 4.78 5.07
CA PHE A 151 -12.58 4.09 4.70
C PHE A 151 -12.32 3.20 3.50
N GLY A 152 -13.24 2.27 3.27
CA GLY A 152 -13.11 1.28 2.22
C GLY A 152 -13.68 -0.06 2.62
N THR A 153 -13.42 -1.04 1.75
CA THR A 153 -13.74 -2.45 1.92
C THR A 153 -12.73 -3.25 1.12
N VAL A 154 -12.76 -4.58 1.27
CA VAL A 154 -12.03 -5.50 0.39
C VAL A 154 -12.30 -5.27 -1.11
N ASP A 155 -13.43 -4.65 -1.47
CA ASP A 155 -13.83 -4.41 -2.87
C ASP A 155 -13.52 -2.99 -3.37
N THR A 156 -13.20 -2.05 -2.48
CA THR A 156 -13.06 -0.62 -2.82
C THR A 156 -11.69 -0.04 -2.53
N GLY A 157 -10.83 -0.77 -1.80
CA GLY A 157 -9.50 -0.31 -1.44
C GLY A 157 -9.49 0.56 -0.18
N SER A 158 -8.31 0.77 0.38
CA SER A 158 -8.05 1.53 1.61
C SER A 158 -7.69 2.98 1.27
N VAL A 159 -8.56 3.94 1.60
CA VAL A 159 -8.31 5.36 1.33
C VAL A 159 -8.66 6.25 2.52
N ALA A 160 -7.88 7.31 2.73
CA ALA A 160 -8.22 8.41 3.61
C ALA A 160 -9.05 9.46 2.86
N GLY A 161 -9.89 10.19 3.59
CA GLY A 161 -10.67 11.29 3.03
C GLY A 161 -9.89 12.61 3.09
N TYR A 162 -9.87 13.33 1.98
CA TYR A 162 -9.41 14.72 1.93
C TYR A 162 -10.55 15.62 1.43
N ARG A 163 -10.75 16.77 2.08
CA ARG A 163 -11.83 17.69 1.75
C ARG A 163 -11.34 19.13 1.76
N GLU A 164 -11.75 19.84 0.73
CA GLU A 164 -11.66 21.28 0.55
C GLU A 164 -13.06 21.89 0.49
N ALA A 165 -13.13 23.22 0.51
CA ALA A 165 -14.40 23.93 0.36
C ALA A 165 -15.15 23.56 -0.94
N THR A 166 -14.43 23.23 -2.02
CA THR A 166 -15.00 23.05 -3.37
C THR A 166 -14.79 21.67 -3.97
N PHE A 167 -14.04 20.78 -3.31
CA PHE A 167 -13.86 19.41 -3.76
C PHE A 167 -13.51 18.46 -2.62
N GLY A 168 -13.64 17.15 -2.86
CA GLY A 168 -13.12 16.11 -1.99
C GLY A 168 -12.47 15.01 -2.82
N MET A 169 -11.55 14.27 -2.21
CA MET A 169 -10.86 13.16 -2.85
C MET A 169 -10.50 12.06 -1.85
N GLY A 170 -10.42 10.83 -2.34
CA GLY A 170 -9.76 9.73 -1.63
C GLY A 170 -8.25 9.81 -1.82
N VAL A 171 -7.50 9.56 -0.76
CA VAL A 171 -6.03 9.56 -0.73
C VAL A 171 -5.57 8.18 -0.27
N ALA A 172 -4.86 7.46 -1.14
CA ALA A 172 -4.17 6.23 -0.78
C ALA A 172 -2.71 6.55 -0.45
N PHE A 173 -2.13 5.82 0.51
CA PHE A 173 -0.71 5.90 0.84
C PHE A 173 -0.03 4.65 0.31
N ASP A 174 0.78 4.78 -0.73
CA ASP A 174 1.55 3.69 -1.30
C ASP A 174 3.00 3.81 -0.83
N LEU A 175 3.41 2.96 0.11
CA LEU A 175 4.74 3.00 0.70
C LEU A 175 5.77 2.15 -0.07
N ASP A 176 5.30 1.31 -0.99
CA ASP A 176 6.14 0.47 -1.84
C ASP A 176 6.45 1.13 -3.20
N ASP A 177 5.72 2.20 -3.53
CA ASP A 177 5.87 2.92 -4.78
C ASP A 177 7.10 3.87 -4.76
N PRO A 178 8.11 3.64 -5.63
CA PRO A 178 9.32 4.44 -5.68
C PRO A 178 9.14 5.76 -6.47
N SER A 179 7.92 6.06 -6.94
CA SER A 179 7.67 7.21 -7.80
C SER A 179 8.05 8.53 -7.10
N PRO A 180 8.73 9.46 -7.80
CA PRO A 180 9.21 10.71 -7.20
C PRO A 180 8.08 11.72 -6.94
N TYR A 181 6.87 11.48 -7.45
CA TYR A 181 5.73 12.39 -7.33
C TYR A 181 4.47 11.61 -6.95
N PRO A 182 3.60 12.18 -6.09
CA PRO A 182 2.27 11.62 -5.88
C PRO A 182 1.50 11.60 -7.20
N ARG A 183 0.67 10.58 -7.39
CA ARG A 183 -0.19 10.44 -8.57
C ARG A 183 -1.60 10.95 -8.29
N ALA A 184 -2.22 11.54 -9.31
CA ALA A 184 -3.61 11.93 -9.26
C ALA A 184 -4.35 11.56 -10.56
N SER A 185 -5.63 11.25 -10.44
CA SER A 185 -6.52 11.16 -11.61
C SER A 185 -6.64 12.52 -12.29
N ALA A 186 -7.11 12.54 -13.55
CA ALA A 186 -7.33 13.79 -14.28
C ALA A 186 -8.31 14.72 -13.53
N ALA A 187 -9.37 14.16 -12.96
CA ALA A 187 -10.37 14.90 -12.20
C ALA A 187 -9.79 15.48 -10.90
N ALA A 188 -9.03 14.69 -10.14
CA ALA A 188 -8.37 15.17 -8.92
C ALA A 188 -7.34 16.24 -9.24
N GLY A 189 -6.51 16.05 -10.27
CA GLY A 189 -5.52 17.03 -10.72
C GLY A 189 -6.15 18.35 -11.16
N ALA A 190 -7.27 18.31 -11.89
CA ALA A 190 -8.00 19.51 -12.28
C ALA A 190 -8.60 20.26 -11.09
N ALA A 191 -9.18 19.54 -10.12
CA ALA A 191 -9.72 20.12 -8.90
C ALA A 191 -8.63 20.78 -8.04
N ILE A 192 -7.50 20.08 -7.86
CA ILE A 192 -6.33 20.60 -7.14
C ILE A 192 -5.79 21.85 -7.85
N ALA A 193 -5.55 21.80 -9.16
CA ALA A 193 -5.02 22.94 -9.92
C ALA A 193 -5.92 24.19 -9.81
N ARG A 194 -7.26 24.00 -9.81
CA ARG A 194 -8.23 25.08 -9.65
C ARG A 194 -8.12 25.77 -8.28
N VAL A 195 -7.93 25.00 -7.22
CA VAL A 195 -7.89 25.54 -5.84
C VAL A 195 -6.54 26.08 -5.47
N TYR A 196 -5.45 25.44 -5.93
CA TYR A 196 -4.09 25.73 -5.50
C TYR A 196 -3.30 26.59 -6.50
N GLY A 197 -3.87 26.85 -7.68
CA GLY A 197 -3.14 27.37 -8.82
C GLY A 197 -2.18 26.30 -9.35
N GLY A 198 -2.14 26.10 -10.66
CA GLY A 198 -1.18 25.17 -11.22
C GLY A 198 -1.33 24.97 -12.71
N SER A 199 -0.23 24.54 -13.32
CA SER A 199 -0.15 24.28 -14.76
C SER A 199 0.53 22.95 -15.05
N LEU A 200 0.02 22.25 -16.08
CA LEU A 200 0.67 21.07 -16.62
C LEU A 200 1.81 21.48 -17.54
N SER A 201 3.01 20.97 -17.28
CA SER A 201 4.21 21.31 -18.04
C SER A 201 5.02 20.06 -18.39
N GLY A 202 5.94 20.21 -19.35
CA GLY A 202 6.84 19.14 -19.76
C GLY A 202 6.19 18.00 -20.56
N PRO A 203 7.01 16.99 -20.93
CA PRO A 203 6.56 15.84 -21.69
C PRO A 203 5.61 14.95 -20.87
N SER A 204 4.82 14.13 -21.56
CA SER A 204 4.09 13.03 -20.93
C SER A 204 5.00 11.82 -20.75
N TRP A 205 4.85 11.11 -19.65
CA TRP A 205 5.49 9.80 -19.42
C TRP A 205 4.47 8.82 -18.86
N ASP A 206 4.79 7.53 -18.93
CA ASP A 206 3.91 6.49 -18.43
C ASP A 206 4.26 6.12 -16.98
N VAL A 207 3.22 5.90 -16.19
CA VAL A 207 3.32 5.33 -14.83
C VAL A 207 2.41 4.14 -14.71
N GLU A 208 2.85 3.14 -13.94
CA GLU A 208 1.98 2.04 -13.55
C GLU A 208 0.91 2.57 -12.59
N ILE A 209 -0.35 2.25 -12.87
CA ILE A 209 -1.46 2.62 -11.99
C ILE A 209 -1.99 1.44 -11.18
N LEU A 210 -1.83 0.21 -11.70
CA LEU A 210 -2.26 -1.03 -11.06
C LEU A 210 -1.87 -2.25 -11.92
N PHE A 211 -1.32 -3.34 -11.37
CA PHE A 211 -1.07 -4.60 -12.10
C PHE A 211 -0.37 -4.44 -13.47
N GLY A 212 0.68 -3.63 -13.54
CA GLY A 212 1.43 -3.32 -14.76
C GLY A 212 0.66 -2.50 -15.81
N ILE A 213 -0.54 -2.03 -15.47
CA ILE A 213 -1.34 -1.17 -16.35
C ILE A 213 -0.71 0.22 -16.36
N MET A 214 -0.13 0.58 -17.49
CA MET A 214 0.52 1.86 -17.70
C MET A 214 -0.49 2.93 -18.14
N ARG A 215 -0.39 4.14 -17.60
CA ARG A 215 -1.17 5.30 -18.06
C ARG A 215 -0.29 6.54 -18.20
N PRO A 216 -0.56 7.38 -19.21
CA PRO A 216 0.19 8.60 -19.41
C PRO A 216 -0.18 9.63 -18.34
N VAL A 217 0.85 10.28 -17.80
CA VAL A 217 0.76 11.39 -16.87
C VAL A 217 1.57 12.58 -17.38
N ARG A 218 1.25 13.77 -16.88
CA ARG A 218 2.07 14.98 -17.02
C ARG A 218 2.25 15.64 -15.66
N LEU A 219 3.33 16.41 -15.52
CA LEU A 219 3.66 17.06 -14.27
C LEU A 219 2.81 18.32 -14.08
N LEU A 220 1.96 18.32 -13.06
CA LEU A 220 1.29 19.50 -12.54
C LEU A 220 2.22 20.17 -11.53
N THR A 221 2.59 21.42 -11.79
CA THR A 221 3.30 22.26 -10.82
C THR A 221 2.31 23.23 -10.20
N LEU A 222 2.22 23.24 -8.87
CA LEU A 222 1.30 24.07 -8.12
C LEU A 222 1.95 25.40 -7.70
N GLU A 223 1.17 26.48 -7.74
CA GLU A 223 1.60 27.79 -7.23
C GLU A 223 1.59 27.81 -5.71
N ARG A 224 0.56 27.21 -5.10
CA ARG A 224 0.46 26.97 -3.67
C ARG A 224 0.54 25.48 -3.36
N PRO A 225 1.21 25.11 -2.27
CA PRO A 225 1.34 23.71 -1.87
C PRO A 225 -0.02 23.07 -1.55
N LEU A 226 -0.27 21.86 -2.03
CA LEU A 226 -1.27 20.97 -1.45
C LEU A 226 -0.71 20.41 -0.13
N VAL A 227 -1.47 20.55 0.96
CA VAL A 227 -1.06 20.09 2.30
C VAL A 227 -2.04 19.02 2.79
N ILE A 228 -1.52 17.83 3.10
CA ILE A 228 -2.30 16.71 3.64
C ILE A 228 -1.63 16.26 4.94
N GLY A 229 -2.16 16.71 6.07
CA GLY A 229 -1.49 16.55 7.37
C GLY A 229 -0.06 17.12 7.34
N PRO A 230 0.99 16.32 7.61
CA PRO A 230 2.37 16.80 7.56
C PRO A 230 2.95 16.84 6.14
N LEU A 231 2.25 16.27 5.15
CA LEU A 231 2.75 16.14 3.78
C LEU A 231 2.47 17.41 2.99
N ARG A 232 3.48 17.88 2.25
CA ARG A 232 3.41 19.10 1.45
C ARG A 232 3.90 18.83 0.03
N PHE A 233 3.04 19.09 -0.95
CA PHE A 233 3.34 18.82 -2.36
C PHE A 233 3.17 20.06 -3.22
N THR A 234 4.16 20.33 -4.08
CA THR A 234 4.08 21.36 -5.13
C THR A 234 4.12 20.76 -6.53
N LYS A 235 4.32 19.44 -6.63
CA LYS A 235 4.43 18.71 -7.89
C LYS A 235 3.64 17.41 -7.78
N ILE A 236 2.80 17.15 -8.78
CA ILE A 236 1.91 15.98 -8.83
C ILE A 236 1.94 15.40 -10.24
N ALA A 237 2.08 14.09 -10.37
CA ALA A 237 1.91 13.38 -11.63
C ALA A 237 0.41 13.19 -11.90
N VAL A 238 -0.14 13.95 -12.85
CA VAL A 238 -1.59 13.95 -13.13
C VAL A 238 -1.86 13.16 -14.40
N ARG A 239 -2.80 12.22 -14.34
CA ARG A 239 -3.27 11.49 -15.53
C ARG A 239 -3.75 12.47 -16.59
N VAL A 240 -3.31 12.23 -17.82
CA VAL A 240 -3.81 12.92 -19.01
C VAL A 240 -4.60 11.94 -19.88
N ARG A 241 -5.24 12.46 -20.92
CA ARG A 241 -6.02 11.63 -21.85
C ARG A 241 -5.16 10.46 -22.31
N ASP A 242 -5.72 9.26 -22.25
CA ASP A 242 -5.08 8.06 -22.80
C ASP A 242 -4.66 8.37 -24.24
N ARG A 243 -3.42 8.02 -24.62
CA ARG A 243 -3.02 8.12 -26.02
C ARG A 243 -4.04 7.30 -26.82
N ILE A 244 -4.64 7.94 -27.82
CA ILE A 244 -5.25 7.20 -28.92
C ILE A 244 -4.05 6.91 -29.82
N ASP A 245 -3.37 5.81 -29.57
CA ASP A 245 -2.48 5.20 -30.55
C ASP A 245 -3.29 4.48 -31.64
#